data_AF-A0AB73BHM7-F1
#
_entry.id   AF-A0AB73BHM7-F1
#
_cell.length_a   1.000
_cell.length_b   1.000
_cell.length_c   1.000
_cell.angle_alpha   90.00
_cell.angle_beta   90.00
_cell.angle_gamma   90.00
#
_symmetry.space_group_name_H-M   'P 1'
#
loop_
_entity.id
_entity.type
_entity.pdbx_description
1 polymer ?
#
loop_
_entity_poly.entity_id
_entity_poly.type
_entity_poly.pdbx_seq_one_letter_code
_entity_poly.pdbx_strand_id
1 'polypeptide(L)'
;MSISLDGWNIPGYETRVNAGIKLAGGDMSGMGSFALISDQGVKPGMLTVSTKIPLNEEGTLALLISKAKALDENGARIIYTINNALAEAYKIRKAKFDGEVKAVELEEKRAWQISFKLIEVQSVSEREQQQLDGTANQNAQSQAVTSNNDVQSKFAAVEGP
;
A
#
# COMPACT_ATOMS: atom_id res chain seq x y z
N MET A 1 -21.44 1.99 11.61
CA MET A 1 -19.96 1.98 11.59
C MET A 1 -19.54 3.20 10.79
N SER A 2 -18.72 4.08 11.36
CA SER A 2 -18.23 5.29 10.70
C SER A 2 -16.77 5.13 10.32
N ILE A 3 -16.37 5.78 9.23
CA ILE A 3 -14.98 5.92 8.82
C ILE A 3 -14.74 7.40 8.59
N SER A 4 -13.58 7.89 9.01
CA SER A 4 -13.18 9.27 8.75
C SER A 4 -11.84 9.33 8.03
N LEU A 5 -11.75 10.30 7.13
CA LEU A 5 -10.60 10.65 6.30
C LEU A 5 -10.07 11.99 6.81
N ASP A 6 -8.96 11.98 7.54
CA ASP A 6 -8.32 13.18 8.08
C ASP A 6 -9.28 14.04 8.93
N GLY A 7 -10.07 13.37 9.77
CA GLY A 7 -11.12 14.00 10.59
C GLY A 7 -12.43 14.27 9.85
N TRP A 8 -12.47 14.18 8.51
CA TRP A 8 -13.71 14.27 7.74
C TRP A 8 -14.45 12.93 7.80
N ASN A 9 -15.55 12.88 8.54
CA ASN A 9 -16.41 11.71 8.58
C ASN A 9 -17.10 11.52 7.23
N ILE A 10 -17.08 10.30 6.70
CA ILE A 10 -17.67 10.01 5.41
C ILE A 10 -19.19 10.13 5.54
N PRO A 11 -19.82 11.03 4.78
CA PRO A 11 -21.24 11.29 4.89
C PRO A 11 -22.05 10.16 4.25
N GLY A 12 -23.30 10.05 4.69
CA GLY A 12 -24.23 9.03 4.23
C GLY A 12 -24.62 8.03 5.32
N TYR A 13 -25.30 6.98 4.88
CA TYR A 13 -25.83 5.92 5.73
C TYR A 13 -25.45 4.54 5.17
N GLU A 14 -25.61 3.50 5.98
CA GLU A 14 -25.21 2.13 5.64
C GLU A 14 -23.75 2.01 5.16
N THR A 15 -22.84 2.80 5.74
CA THR A 15 -21.42 2.75 5.37
C THR A 15 -20.82 1.38 5.71
N ARG A 16 -20.28 0.73 4.70
CA ARG A 16 -19.55 -0.54 4.78
C ARG A 16 -18.10 -0.31 4.42
N VAL A 17 -17.22 -0.73 5.31
CA VAL A 17 -15.77 -0.71 5.10
C VAL A 17 -15.31 -2.14 4.97
N ASN A 18 -14.55 -2.43 3.93
CA ASN A 18 -13.91 -3.71 3.70
C ASN A 18 -12.40 -3.46 3.61
N ALA A 19 -11.62 -4.19 4.39
CA ALA A 19 -10.17 -4.15 4.33
C ALA A 19 -9.66 -5.49 3.81
N GLY A 20 -8.69 -5.45 2.91
CA GLY A 20 -8.08 -6.63 2.32
C GLY A 20 -6.62 -6.39 2.04
N ILE A 21 -5.80 -7.42 2.25
CA ILE A 21 -4.41 -7.46 1.82
C ILE A 21 -4.27 -8.54 0.75
N LYS A 22 -3.54 -8.25 -0.32
CA LYS A 22 -3.15 -9.28 -1.28
C LYS A 22 -1.95 -10.02 -0.70
N LEU A 23 -2.21 -11.13 -0.01
CA LEU A 23 -1.15 -12.06 0.37
C LEU A 23 -0.59 -12.70 -0.90
N ALA A 24 0.73 -12.68 -1.09
CA ALA A 24 1.36 -13.49 -2.13
C ALA A 24 1.23 -14.96 -1.69
N GLY A 25 0.16 -15.62 -2.13
CA GLY A 25 0.15 -17.09 -2.16
C GLY A 25 1.19 -17.52 -3.16
N GLY A 26 2.14 -18.35 -2.74
CA GLY A 26 3.04 -19.03 -3.65
C GLY A 26 2.25 -19.93 -4.58
N ASP A 27 1.84 -19.39 -5.72
CA ASP A 27 1.35 -20.18 -6.84
C ASP A 27 2.41 -20.12 -7.93
N MET A 28 3.42 -20.96 -7.72
CA MET A 28 4.35 -21.45 -8.71
C MET A 28 3.60 -22.36 -9.68
N SER A 29 2.64 -21.81 -10.43
CA SER A 29 1.89 -22.55 -11.44
C SER A 29 2.08 -21.88 -12.81
N GLY A 30 3.25 -22.16 -13.38
CA GLY A 30 3.36 -22.51 -14.80
C GLY A 30 3.31 -21.36 -15.81
N MET A 31 4.47 -21.10 -16.42
CA MET A 31 4.68 -20.47 -17.73
C MET A 31 4.12 -19.06 -17.94
N GLY A 32 5.03 -18.08 -17.98
CA GLY A 32 4.72 -16.79 -18.60
C GLY A 32 5.63 -15.66 -18.15
N SER A 33 6.85 -15.67 -18.67
CA SER A 33 7.58 -14.46 -19.06
C SER A 33 7.67 -13.30 -18.05
N PHE A 34 8.85 -13.20 -17.42
CA PHE A 34 9.53 -11.91 -17.20
C PHE A 34 8.74 -10.85 -16.43
N ALA A 35 8.30 -11.16 -15.20
CA ALA A 35 8.19 -10.14 -14.18
C ALA A 35 9.30 -10.43 -13.17
N LEU A 36 10.36 -9.61 -13.19
CA LEU A 36 11.37 -9.60 -12.16
C LEU A 36 10.68 -9.68 -10.80
N ILE A 37 11.01 -10.74 -10.08
CA ILE A 37 10.75 -10.93 -8.66
C ILE A 37 11.31 -9.69 -7.95
N SER A 38 10.46 -8.68 -7.76
CA SER A 38 10.68 -7.60 -6.81
C SER A 38 10.07 -8.04 -5.49
N ASP A 39 10.77 -8.98 -4.83
CA ASP A 39 10.47 -9.52 -3.50
C ASP A 39 10.87 -8.53 -2.37
N GLN A 40 10.66 -7.24 -2.62
CA GLN A 40 10.99 -6.13 -1.71
C GLN A 40 9.81 -5.15 -1.65
N GLY A 41 8.60 -5.69 -1.52
CA GLY A 41 7.40 -4.88 -1.45
C GLY A 41 6.39 -5.55 -0.55
N VAL A 42 6.36 -5.12 0.71
CA VAL A 42 5.17 -5.28 1.55
C VAL A 42 3.98 -4.82 0.71
N LYS A 43 3.10 -5.75 0.32
CA LYS A 43 1.97 -5.42 -0.54
C LYS A 43 1.03 -4.52 0.26
N PRO A 44 0.69 -3.32 -0.26
CA PRO A 44 -0.09 -2.35 0.50
C PRO A 44 -1.49 -2.89 0.79
N GLY A 45 -2.01 -2.59 1.99
CA GLY A 45 -3.40 -2.83 2.32
C GLY A 45 -4.33 -2.04 1.41
N MET A 46 -5.44 -2.67 1.02
CA MET A 46 -6.51 -2.05 0.26
C MET A 46 -7.74 -1.92 1.14
N LEU A 47 -8.30 -0.72 1.19
CA LEU A 47 -9.58 -0.44 1.84
C LEU A 47 -10.61 -0.13 0.76
N THR A 48 -11.73 -0.84 0.75
CA THR A 48 -12.89 -0.50 -0.08
C THR A 48 -13.98 0.03 0.83
N VAL A 49 -14.48 1.23 0.54
CA VAL A 49 -15.57 1.85 1.30
C VAL A 49 -16.77 1.99 0.38
N SER A 50 -17.92 1.57 0.87
CA SER A 50 -19.21 1.75 0.21
C SER A 50 -20.16 2.48 1.15
N THR A 51 -20.78 3.56 0.70
CA THR A 51 -21.72 4.37 1.47
C THR A 51 -22.91 4.76 0.61
N LYS A 52 -24.06 5.04 1.22
CA LYS A 52 -25.23 5.54 0.51
C LYS A 52 -25.50 6.98 0.90
N ILE A 53 -25.65 7.85 -0.09
CA ILE A 53 -25.97 9.26 0.09
C ILE A 53 -27.35 9.49 -0.53
N PRO A 54 -28.32 10.04 0.19
CA PRO A 54 -29.65 10.31 -0.36
C PRO A 54 -29.61 11.37 -1.46
N LEU A 55 -30.54 11.31 -2.42
CA LEU A 55 -30.55 12.19 -3.60
C LEU A 55 -30.67 13.69 -3.25
N ASN A 56 -31.23 14.01 -2.08
CA ASN A 56 -31.38 15.38 -1.60
C ASN A 56 -30.05 16.03 -1.14
N GLU A 57 -28.99 15.22 -0.99
CA GLU A 57 -27.67 15.63 -0.48
C GLU A 57 -26.64 15.70 -1.62
N GLU A 58 -26.99 16.38 -2.71
CA GLU A 58 -26.12 16.57 -3.88
C GLU A 58 -24.78 17.24 -3.55
N GLY A 59 -24.80 18.27 -2.70
CA GLY A 59 -23.60 18.98 -2.28
C GLY A 59 -22.60 18.07 -1.56
N THR A 60 -23.12 17.11 -0.80
CA THR A 60 -22.34 16.13 -0.06
C THR A 60 -21.66 15.13 -1.00
N LEU A 61 -22.37 14.67 -2.04
CA LEU A 61 -21.77 13.86 -3.10
C LEU A 61 -20.69 14.63 -3.87
N ALA A 62 -20.98 15.87 -4.26
CA ALA A 62 -20.04 16.72 -4.99
C ALA A 62 -18.75 16.96 -4.18
N LEU A 63 -18.86 17.19 -2.87
CA LEU A 63 -17.73 17.33 -1.96
C LEU A 63 -16.88 16.05 -1.90
N LEU A 64 -17.52 14.88 -1.81
CA LEU A 64 -16.81 13.59 -1.80
C LEU A 64 -16.02 13.39 -3.09
N ILE A 65 -16.65 13.63 -4.24
CA ILE A 65 -15.99 13.49 -5.55
C ILE A 65 -14.87 14.52 -5.71
N SER A 66 -15.06 15.75 -5.24
CA SER A 66 -14.03 16.79 -5.25
C SER A 66 -12.81 16.35 -4.42
N LYS A 67 -13.01 15.86 -3.19
CA LYS A 67 -11.93 15.32 -2.35
C LYS A 67 -11.24 14.11 -2.97
N ALA A 68 -11.98 13.23 -3.63
CA ALA A 68 -11.41 12.06 -4.30
C ALA A 68 -10.56 12.44 -5.53
N LYS A 69 -10.92 13.54 -6.22
CA LYS A 69 -10.18 14.11 -7.35
C LYS A 69 -9.09 15.09 -6.92
N ALA A 70 -9.09 15.52 -5.66
CA ALA A 70 -8.14 16.50 -5.17
C ALA A 70 -6.71 15.96 -5.26
N LEU A 71 -5.85 16.80 -5.83
CA LEU A 71 -4.42 16.60 -5.93
C LEU A 71 -3.74 17.67 -5.10
N ASP A 72 -2.59 17.33 -4.54
CA ASP A 72 -1.70 18.27 -3.86
C ASP A 72 -1.11 19.29 -4.85
N GLU A 73 -0.46 20.34 -4.35
CA GLU A 73 0.17 21.39 -5.16
C GLU A 73 1.18 20.85 -6.18
N ASN A 74 1.76 19.67 -5.88
CA ASN A 74 2.69 18.96 -6.74
C ASN A 74 2.01 18.02 -7.77
N GLY A 75 0.69 18.04 -7.88
CA GLY A 75 -0.08 17.13 -8.73
C GLY A 75 -0.14 15.68 -8.20
N ALA A 76 0.32 15.44 -6.98
CA ALA A 76 0.29 14.13 -6.33
C ALA A 76 -1.07 13.85 -5.68
N ARG A 77 -1.44 12.57 -5.55
CA ARG A 77 -2.66 12.16 -4.83
C ARG A 77 -2.56 12.51 -3.35
N ILE A 78 -3.57 13.19 -2.81
CA ILE A 78 -3.64 13.52 -1.37
C ILE A 78 -3.68 12.25 -0.53
N ILE A 79 -2.85 12.23 0.51
CA ILE A 79 -2.79 11.14 1.50
C ILE A 79 -3.71 11.53 2.66
N TYR A 80 -4.67 10.67 2.99
CA TYR A 80 -5.61 10.88 4.07
C TYR A 80 -5.29 9.96 5.25
N THR A 81 -5.44 10.49 6.46
CA THR A 81 -5.34 9.70 7.69
C THR A 81 -6.65 8.95 7.92
N ILE A 82 -6.61 7.62 7.94
CA ILE A 82 -7.81 6.79 8.10
C ILE A 82 -8.04 6.51 9.58
N ASN A 83 -9.22 6.86 10.10
CA ASN A 83 -9.63 6.44 11.44
C ASN A 83 -10.86 5.53 11.33
N ASN A 84 -10.62 4.23 11.55
CA ASN A 84 -11.65 3.20 11.62
C ASN A 84 -11.09 1.95 12.30
N ALA A 85 -11.86 1.29 13.16
CA ALA A 85 -11.42 0.09 13.87
C ALA A 85 -10.94 -1.05 12.94
N LEU A 86 -11.55 -1.20 11.75
CA LEU A 86 -11.13 -2.20 10.76
C LEU A 86 -9.80 -1.81 10.11
N ALA A 87 -9.61 -0.52 9.77
CA ALA A 87 -8.35 -0.03 9.23
C ALA A 87 -7.20 -0.18 10.25
N GLU A 88 -7.47 0.12 11.53
CA GLU A 88 -6.52 -0.08 12.64
C GLU A 88 -6.13 -1.55 12.81
N ALA A 89 -7.08 -2.48 12.71
CA ALA A 89 -6.81 -3.92 12.77
C ALA A 89 -5.86 -4.40 11.65
N TYR A 90 -5.96 -3.79 10.47
CA TYR A 90 -5.07 -4.03 9.33
C TYR A 90 -3.80 -3.16 9.36
N LYS A 91 -3.60 -2.35 10.41
CA LYS A 91 -2.51 -1.37 10.56
C LYS A 91 -2.46 -0.29 9.46
N ILE A 92 -3.57 -0.07 8.74
CA ILE A 92 -3.68 0.95 7.70
C ILE A 92 -3.99 2.30 8.38
N ARG A 93 -2.96 3.15 8.54
CA ARG A 93 -3.12 4.50 9.11
C ARG A 93 -3.25 5.60 8.08
N LYS A 94 -2.54 5.48 6.96
CA LYS A 94 -2.51 6.46 5.88
C LYS A 94 -2.86 5.78 4.57
N ALA A 95 -3.84 6.32 3.86
CA ALA A 95 -4.23 5.80 2.56
C ALA A 95 -4.58 6.94 1.61
N LYS A 96 -4.45 6.68 0.31
CA LYS A 96 -4.83 7.61 -0.76
C LYS A 96 -5.90 6.98 -1.64
N PHE A 97 -6.72 7.80 -2.28
CA PHE A 97 -7.66 7.32 -3.30
C PHE A 97 -6.90 6.68 -4.45
N ASP A 98 -7.29 5.46 -4.80
CA ASP A 98 -6.68 4.66 -5.86
C ASP A 98 -7.74 3.97 -6.71
N GLY A 99 -7.40 3.77 -7.99
CA GLY A 99 -8.34 3.23 -8.97
C GLY A 99 -9.48 4.20 -9.28
N GLU A 100 -10.71 3.79 -8.98
CA GLU A 100 -11.93 4.46 -9.40
C GLU A 100 -12.88 4.75 -8.22
N VAL A 101 -13.63 5.85 -8.33
CA VAL A 101 -14.78 6.15 -7.48
C VAL A 101 -16.03 5.97 -8.31
N LYS A 102 -16.87 5.03 -7.91
CA LYS A 102 -18.14 4.69 -8.57
C LYS A 102 -19.29 5.25 -7.77
N ALA A 103 -20.23 5.91 -8.43
CA ALA A 103 -21.51 6.30 -7.87
C ALA A 103 -22.61 5.63 -8.72
N VAL A 104 -23.50 4.88 -8.07
CA VAL A 104 -24.61 4.19 -8.72
C VAL A 104 -25.90 4.73 -8.13
N GLU A 105 -26.80 5.23 -8.96
CA GLU A 105 -28.13 5.66 -8.52
C GLU A 105 -29.01 4.45 -8.21
N LEU A 106 -29.66 4.49 -7.05
CA LEU A 106 -30.64 3.51 -6.60
C LEU A 106 -32.02 4.15 -6.68
N GLU A 107 -32.73 3.91 -7.78
CA GLU A 107 -34.07 4.46 -8.02
C GLU A 107 -35.07 4.06 -6.91
N GLU A 108 -35.03 2.81 -6.45
CA GLU A 108 -35.92 2.28 -5.41
C GLU A 108 -35.80 3.03 -4.07
N LYS A 109 -34.61 3.56 -3.76
CA LYS A 109 -34.31 4.21 -2.48
C LYS A 109 -34.03 5.71 -2.61
N ARG A 110 -34.10 6.27 -3.84
CA ARG A 110 -33.71 7.65 -4.15
C ARG A 110 -32.40 8.04 -3.46
N ALA A 111 -31.37 7.24 -3.70
CA ALA A 111 -30.06 7.43 -3.11
C ALA A 111 -28.96 7.02 -4.09
N TRP A 112 -27.80 7.64 -3.99
CA TRP A 112 -26.60 7.18 -4.67
C TRP A 112 -25.83 6.22 -3.76
N GLN A 113 -25.45 5.07 -4.28
CA GLN A 113 -24.46 4.19 -3.68
C GLN A 113 -23.08 4.54 -4.22
N ILE A 114 -22.24 5.08 -3.35
CA ILE A 114 -20.87 5.47 -3.67
C ILE A 114 -19.94 4.36 -3.18
N SER A 115 -19.06 3.89 -4.05
CA SER A 115 -18.01 2.91 -3.72
C SER A 115 -16.66 3.41 -4.23
N PHE A 116 -15.65 3.40 -3.37
CA PHE A 116 -14.29 3.80 -3.73
C PHE A 116 -13.25 2.95 -3.02
N LYS A 117 -12.05 2.95 -3.59
CA LYS A 117 -10.90 2.22 -3.07
C LYS A 117 -9.84 3.20 -2.57
N LEU A 118 -9.25 2.84 -1.44
CA LEU A 118 -8.12 3.50 -0.83
C LEU A 118 -6.97 2.49 -0.77
N ILE A 119 -5.78 2.92 -1.16
CA ILE A 119 -4.56 2.13 -1.05
C ILE A 119 -3.69 2.70 0.06
N GLU A 120 -3.18 1.82 0.91
CA GLU A 120 -2.22 2.17 1.94
C GLU A 120 -0.97 2.81 1.34
N VAL A 121 -0.50 3.89 1.96
CA VAL A 121 0.75 4.54 1.61
C VAL A 121 1.70 4.38 2.78
N GLN A 122 2.70 3.52 2.61
CA GLN A 122 3.83 3.44 3.53
C GLN A 122 4.69 4.68 3.34
N SER A 123 5.06 5.35 4.44
CA SER A 123 5.84 6.58 4.38
C SER A 123 7.25 6.28 3.87
N VAL A 124 7.84 7.18 3.08
CA VAL A 124 9.21 7.03 2.53
C VAL A 124 10.26 6.71 3.60
N SER A 125 10.07 7.21 4.83
CA SER A 125 10.95 6.91 5.98
C SER A 125 10.97 5.42 6.34
N GLU A 126 9.85 4.70 6.20
CA GLU A 126 9.82 3.24 6.38
C GLU A 126 10.44 2.50 5.20
N ARG A 127 10.39 3.06 3.98
CA ARG A 127 11.10 2.49 2.81
C ARG A 127 12.61 2.65 2.92
N GLU A 128 13.10 3.79 3.40
CA GLU A 128 14.53 4.03 3.64
C GLU A 128 15.05 3.11 4.75
N GLN A 129 14.28 2.93 5.83
CA GLN A 129 14.69 2.05 6.92
C GLN A 129 14.65 0.56 6.53
N GLN A 130 13.68 0.13 5.71
CA GLN A 130 13.69 -1.21 5.10
C GLN A 130 14.86 -1.42 4.13
N GLN A 131 15.32 -0.39 3.42
CA GLN A 131 16.57 -0.50 2.63
C GLN A 131 17.80 -0.61 3.52
N LEU A 132 17.87 0.13 4.62
CA LEU A 132 18.97 0.02 5.58
C LEU A 132 19.01 -1.38 6.24
N ASP A 133 17.86 -1.92 6.66
CA ASP A 133 17.79 -3.27 7.26
C ASP A 133 17.98 -4.39 6.23
N GLY A 134 17.55 -4.20 4.98
CA GLY A 134 17.79 -5.15 3.87
C GLY A 134 19.26 -5.20 3.42
N THR A 135 20.02 -4.13 3.63
CA THR A 135 21.46 -4.07 3.29
C THR A 135 22.35 -4.61 4.41
N ALA A 136 21.84 -4.71 5.64
CA ALA A 136 22.58 -5.27 6.78
C ALA A 136 22.80 -6.80 6.68
N ASN A 137 21.95 -7.54 5.96
CA ASN A 137 22.10 -8.99 5.80
C ASN A 137 23.01 -9.43 4.62
N GLN A 138 23.46 -8.52 3.75
CA GLN A 138 24.38 -8.88 2.65
C GLN A 138 25.87 -8.70 2.99
N ASN A 139 26.21 -8.05 4.10
CA ASN A 139 27.61 -7.89 4.53
C ASN A 139 28.12 -9.01 5.45
N ALA A 140 27.32 -10.04 5.77
CA ALA A 140 27.77 -11.12 6.64
C ALA A 140 28.36 -12.34 5.90
N GLN A 141 28.28 -12.42 4.56
CA GLN A 141 28.75 -13.59 3.81
C GLN A 141 29.92 -13.33 2.83
N SER A 142 30.28 -12.08 2.53
CA SER A 142 31.41 -11.80 1.63
C SER A 142 32.78 -11.79 2.31
N GLN A 143 32.85 -11.80 3.64
CA GLN A 143 34.13 -11.76 4.37
C GLN A 143 34.74 -13.14 4.67
N ALA A 144 34.08 -14.25 4.34
CA ALA A 144 34.63 -15.60 4.56
C ALA A 144 35.44 -16.16 3.37
N VAL A 145 35.36 -15.54 2.19
CA VAL A 145 35.96 -16.13 0.97
C VAL A 145 37.33 -15.53 0.62
N THR A 146 37.63 -14.30 1.04
CA THR A 146 38.92 -13.66 0.70
C THR A 146 40.10 -14.22 1.50
N SER A 147 39.88 -14.68 2.75
CA SER A 147 40.98 -15.15 3.60
C SER A 147 41.63 -16.47 3.14
N ASN A 148 40.96 -17.29 2.34
CA ASN A 148 41.53 -18.57 1.89
C ASN A 148 42.40 -18.46 0.63
N ASN A 149 42.12 -17.50 -0.25
CA ASN A 149 42.90 -17.32 -1.49
C ASN A 149 44.24 -16.59 -1.26
N ASP A 150 44.30 -15.68 -0.29
CA ASP A 150 45.53 -14.97 0.06
C ASP A 150 46.55 -15.86 0.78
N VAL A 151 46.10 -16.88 1.50
CA VAL A 151 46.99 -17.81 2.21
C VAL A 151 47.58 -18.84 1.24
N GLN A 152 46.79 -19.36 0.28
CA GLN A 152 47.26 -20.33 -0.70
C GLN A 152 48.27 -19.75 -1.72
N SER A 153 48.12 -18.47 -2.09
CA SER A 153 49.03 -17.80 -3.01
C SER A 153 50.38 -17.43 -2.39
N LYS A 154 50.46 -17.26 -1.05
CA LYS A 154 51.72 -16.98 -0.36
C LYS A 154 52.56 -18.21 -0.03
N PHE A 155 51.96 -19.40 0.05
CA PHE A 155 52.72 -20.65 0.19
C PHE A 155 53.32 -21.17 -1.12
N ALA A 156 52.77 -20.77 -2.27
CA ALA A 156 53.29 -21.17 -3.59
C ALA A 156 54.54 -20.37 -4.04
N ALA A 157 54.86 -19.27 -3.36
CA ALA A 157 56.00 -18.41 -3.67
C ALA A 157 57.25 -18.68 -2.79
N VAL A 158 57.21 -19.70 -1.93
CA VAL A 158 58.38 -20.20 -1.21
C VAL A 158 58.89 -21.44 -1.94
N GLU A 159 59.66 -21.21 -2.99
CA GLU A 159 60.69 -22.18 -3.41
C GLU A 159 61.83 -22.06 -2.38
N GLY A 160 62.01 -23.10 -1.56
CA GLY A 160 63.26 -23.28 -0.80
C GLY A 160 64.39 -23.72 -1.74
N PRO A 161 65.65 -23.83 -1.27
CA PRO A 161 66.21 -23.54 0.05
C PRO A 161 67.01 -22.22 0.14
#